data_AF-A0A258IUW4-F1
#
_entry.id   AF-A0A258IUW4-F1
#
_cell.length_a   1.000
_cell.length_b   1.000
_cell.length_c   1.000
_cell.angle_alpha   90.00
_cell.angle_beta   90.00
_cell.angle_gamma   90.00
#
_symmetry.space_group_name_H-M   'P 1'
#
loop_
_entity.id
_entity.type
_entity.pdbx_description
1 polymer ?
#
loop_
_entity_poly.entity_id
_entity_poly.type
_entity_poly.pdbx_seq_one_letter_code
_entity_poly.pdbx_strand_id
1 'polypeptide(L)'
;MSNLVLSAPLKGWIAPLDETPDAVFAERMLGDGLAIDPTGSMLHAPCDAVVMTVHRARHAVTLRAANGAEILMHLGLETVALEGAGFEVQVREGQSVKAGDPLIAFDLDFLARNVRSLMTPIVITNLDAFQIVRRQQDQLAEVGDVLMELSPIGGPAAPLAVAGREIRREVVVPLVHGIHARPAARIAEIARRFAADVALVAVNRRASAKSPVGVMSLAIRHGDTITIAASGLDADFAIAAIAELIEGGMGEGGPVAAPVAPAPTEPVIEAGPARLPKDRVLKGVLAAPGLAIGKAVRLSSSEIIVREAGEGVAIEHAALTQALAKVRGRLETAASQESAKGGDKARKAILGAHLAFLEDPELSAGARALIDQGKSAGFAWRKAVGGYVDALRGLGDRR
;
A
#
# COMPACT_ATOMS: atom_id res chain seq x y z
N MET A 1 -21.87 -4.93 15.85
CA MET A 1 -21.32 -5.82 14.80
C MET A 1 -20.92 -7.11 15.46
N SER A 2 -21.26 -8.25 14.88
CA SER A 2 -20.88 -9.57 15.38
C SER A 2 -19.49 -9.96 14.88
N ASN A 3 -18.84 -10.89 15.59
CA ASN A 3 -17.65 -11.55 15.08
C ASN A 3 -17.96 -12.23 13.74
N LEU A 4 -16.97 -12.31 12.87
CA LEU A 4 -17.06 -13.02 11.59
C LEU A 4 -16.01 -14.10 11.56
N VAL A 5 -16.46 -15.33 11.34
CA VAL A 5 -15.59 -16.47 11.08
C VAL A 5 -15.44 -16.61 9.57
N LEU A 6 -14.20 -16.64 9.11
CA LEU A 6 -13.85 -16.94 7.73
C LEU A 6 -13.46 -18.41 7.64
N SER A 7 -14.06 -19.11 6.68
CA SER A 7 -13.65 -20.46 6.31
C SER A 7 -12.50 -20.44 5.31
N ALA A 8 -11.76 -21.55 5.25
CA ALA A 8 -10.70 -21.78 4.28
C ALA A 8 -11.33 -21.81 2.87
N PRO A 9 -10.94 -20.89 1.98
CA PRO A 9 -11.49 -20.80 0.63
C PRO A 9 -10.86 -21.81 -0.34
N LEU A 10 -9.79 -22.48 0.09
CA LEU A 10 -8.99 -23.43 -0.67
C LEU A 10 -8.62 -24.61 0.22
N LYS A 11 -8.49 -25.78 -0.39
CA LYS A 11 -7.79 -26.90 0.21
C LYS A 11 -6.28 -26.66 0.10
N GLY A 12 -5.54 -26.79 1.20
CA GLY A 12 -4.10 -26.52 1.19
C GLY A 12 -3.46 -26.42 2.56
N TRP A 13 -2.17 -26.14 2.60
CA TRP A 13 -1.44 -25.86 3.84
C TRP A 13 -1.64 -24.39 4.23
N ILE A 14 -2.13 -24.11 5.43
CA ILE A 14 -2.26 -22.73 5.91
C ILE A 14 -0.93 -22.31 6.53
N ALA A 15 -0.33 -21.28 5.96
CA ALA A 15 0.91 -20.68 6.41
C ALA A 15 0.67 -19.27 6.99
N PRO A 16 1.53 -18.83 7.91
CA PRO A 16 1.64 -17.42 8.29
C PRO A 16 1.84 -16.52 7.06
N LEU A 17 1.24 -15.34 7.09
CA LEU A 17 1.32 -14.41 5.94
C LEU A 17 2.77 -13.97 5.65
N ASP A 18 3.64 -13.90 6.67
CA ASP A 18 5.06 -13.55 6.55
C ASP A 18 5.94 -14.61 5.87
N GLU A 19 5.43 -15.84 5.68
CA GLU A 19 6.09 -16.86 4.85
C GLU A 19 5.81 -16.68 3.35
N THR A 20 4.91 -15.76 2.98
CA THR A 20 4.63 -15.44 1.58
C THR A 20 5.88 -14.82 0.93
N PRO A 21 6.40 -15.35 -0.19
CA PRO A 21 7.61 -14.81 -0.82
C PRO A 21 7.34 -13.53 -1.65
N ASP A 22 6.56 -12.60 -1.10
CA ASP A 22 6.25 -11.27 -1.61
C ASP A 22 6.14 -10.29 -0.42
N ALA A 23 6.91 -9.21 -0.46
CA ALA A 23 7.03 -8.26 0.66
C ALA A 23 5.72 -7.52 0.96
N VAL A 24 4.87 -7.27 -0.05
CA VAL A 24 3.61 -6.55 0.14
C VAL A 24 2.67 -7.35 1.04
N PHE A 25 2.66 -8.68 0.89
CA PHE A 25 1.91 -9.58 1.74
C PHE A 25 2.65 -9.90 3.04
N ALA A 26 3.93 -10.28 2.98
CA ALA A 26 4.69 -10.69 4.15
C ALA A 26 4.81 -9.61 5.23
N GLU A 27 4.85 -8.35 4.80
CA GLU A 27 4.92 -7.18 5.68
C GLU A 27 3.54 -6.58 6.02
N ARG A 28 2.45 -7.24 5.60
CA ARG A 28 1.06 -6.84 5.89
C ARG A 28 0.69 -5.45 5.36
N MET A 29 1.30 -5.02 4.24
CA MET A 29 1.10 -3.67 3.69
C MET A 29 -0.31 -3.48 3.13
N LEU A 30 -0.85 -4.51 2.47
CA LEU A 30 -2.23 -4.50 1.92
C LEU A 30 -3.29 -4.83 2.97
N GLY A 31 -2.89 -5.38 4.11
CA GLY A 31 -3.78 -6.00 5.08
C GLY A 31 -3.11 -7.17 5.78
N ASP A 32 -3.82 -7.77 6.72
CA ASP A 32 -3.33 -8.88 7.55
C ASP A 32 -4.27 -10.08 7.41
N GLY A 33 -3.73 -11.27 7.60
CA GLY A 33 -4.44 -12.51 7.35
C GLY A 33 -3.50 -13.71 7.35
N LEU A 34 -3.76 -14.63 6.44
CA LEU A 34 -3.02 -15.89 6.30
C LEU A 34 -2.77 -16.16 4.82
N ALA A 35 -1.84 -17.05 4.52
CA ALA A 35 -1.64 -17.57 3.17
C ALA A 35 -2.00 -19.06 3.14
N ILE A 36 -2.48 -19.55 2.00
CA ILE A 36 -2.69 -20.98 1.76
C ILE A 36 -1.82 -21.42 0.59
N ASP A 37 -1.00 -22.45 0.77
CA ASP A 37 -0.37 -23.18 -0.32
C ASP A 37 -1.34 -24.24 -0.86
N PRO A 38 -1.96 -24.01 -2.03
CA PRO A 38 -3.12 -24.76 -2.47
C PRO A 38 -2.76 -26.16 -2.96
N THR A 39 -3.58 -27.13 -2.59
CA THR A 39 -3.61 -28.49 -3.18
C THR A 39 -4.88 -28.76 -3.96
N GLY A 40 -5.86 -27.85 -3.89
CA GLY A 40 -7.08 -27.85 -4.70
C GLY A 40 -7.07 -26.78 -5.78
N SER A 41 -7.90 -26.97 -6.82
CA SER A 41 -7.95 -26.16 -8.04
C SER A 41 -9.14 -25.18 -8.12
N MET A 42 -9.77 -24.87 -7.00
CA MET A 42 -10.97 -24.03 -6.94
C MET A 42 -10.97 -23.17 -5.68
N LEU A 43 -11.04 -21.84 -5.88
CA LEU A 43 -11.24 -20.83 -4.85
C LEU A 43 -12.73 -20.67 -4.55
N HIS A 44 -13.09 -20.71 -3.26
CA HIS A 44 -14.46 -20.58 -2.78
C HIS A 44 -14.64 -19.33 -1.90
N ALA A 45 -15.88 -18.92 -1.68
CA ALA A 45 -16.19 -17.83 -0.76
C ALA A 45 -15.95 -18.26 0.70
N PRO A 46 -15.17 -17.49 1.48
CA PRO A 46 -14.86 -17.81 2.88
C PRO A 46 -16.01 -17.44 3.85
N CYS A 47 -17.01 -16.69 3.37
CA CYS A 47 -18.19 -16.29 4.13
C CYS A 47 -19.29 -15.80 3.19
N ASP A 48 -20.47 -15.54 3.74
CA ASP A 48 -21.53 -14.81 3.03
C ASP A 48 -21.07 -13.36 2.77
N ALA A 49 -21.06 -12.94 1.50
CA ALA A 49 -20.50 -11.66 1.09
C ALA A 49 -21.03 -11.18 -0.26
N VAL A 50 -20.70 -9.94 -0.61
CA VAL A 50 -20.87 -9.39 -1.97
C VAL A 50 -19.51 -9.30 -2.65
N VAL A 51 -19.43 -9.75 -3.90
CA VAL A 51 -18.24 -9.60 -4.74
C VAL A 51 -18.06 -8.13 -5.07
N MET A 52 -16.99 -7.52 -4.57
CA MET A 52 -16.70 -6.11 -4.80
C MET A 52 -15.97 -5.90 -6.12
N THR A 53 -14.92 -6.68 -6.35
CA THR A 53 -14.09 -6.58 -7.56
C THR A 53 -13.53 -7.94 -7.95
N VAL A 54 -13.43 -8.20 -9.25
CA VAL A 54 -12.66 -9.32 -9.80
C VAL A 54 -11.54 -8.74 -10.65
N HIS A 55 -10.29 -9.13 -10.36
CA HIS A 55 -9.14 -8.61 -11.08
C HIS A 55 -9.23 -8.97 -12.57
N ARG A 56 -8.91 -8.03 -13.48
CA ARG A 56 -8.91 -8.25 -14.95
C ARG A 56 -8.08 -9.45 -15.42
N ALA A 57 -6.95 -9.74 -14.76
CA ALA A 57 -6.16 -10.95 -14.99
C ALA A 57 -6.69 -12.19 -14.25
N ARG A 58 -7.91 -12.14 -13.72
CA ARG A 58 -8.71 -13.26 -13.20
C ARG A 58 -8.15 -14.06 -12.02
N HIS A 59 -7.07 -13.61 -11.39
CA HIS A 59 -6.41 -14.31 -10.28
C HIS A 59 -6.79 -13.81 -8.88
N ALA A 60 -7.50 -12.68 -8.76
CA ALA A 60 -7.83 -12.11 -7.46
C ALA A 60 -9.28 -11.63 -7.39
N VAL A 61 -9.87 -11.75 -6.21
CA VAL A 61 -11.23 -11.33 -5.91
C VAL A 61 -11.28 -10.65 -4.55
N THR A 62 -12.02 -9.56 -4.47
CA THR A 62 -12.29 -8.86 -3.21
C THR A 62 -13.75 -9.00 -2.86
N LEU A 63 -14.04 -9.43 -1.63
CA LEU A 63 -15.37 -9.61 -1.09
C LEU A 63 -15.62 -8.61 0.04
N ARG A 64 -16.89 -8.21 0.23
CA ARG A 64 -17.32 -7.46 1.41
C ARG A 64 -18.40 -8.23 2.14
N ALA A 65 -18.12 -8.57 3.40
CA ALA A 65 -19.06 -9.27 4.27
C ALA A 65 -20.12 -8.30 4.82
N ALA A 66 -21.24 -8.85 5.31
CA ALA A 66 -22.35 -8.04 5.85
C ALA A 66 -21.96 -7.20 7.08
N ASN A 67 -20.96 -7.62 7.84
CA ASN A 67 -20.45 -6.84 8.98
C ASN A 67 -19.54 -5.68 8.55
N GLY A 68 -19.15 -5.59 7.27
CA GLY A 68 -18.28 -4.56 6.71
C GLY A 68 -16.83 -5.00 6.48
N ALA A 69 -16.44 -6.22 6.83
CA ALA A 69 -15.09 -6.71 6.59
C ALA A 69 -14.82 -6.85 5.08
N GLU A 70 -13.66 -6.36 4.64
CA GLU A 70 -13.19 -6.48 3.25
C GLU A 70 -12.11 -7.56 3.17
N ILE A 71 -12.35 -8.59 2.34
CA ILE A 71 -11.51 -9.76 2.21
C ILE A 71 -10.94 -9.81 0.79
N LEU A 72 -9.64 -9.67 0.64
CA LEU A 72 -8.91 -9.87 -0.61
C LEU A 72 -8.34 -11.30 -0.63
N MET A 73 -8.64 -12.04 -1.69
CA MET A 73 -8.04 -13.36 -1.97
C MET A 73 -7.26 -13.26 -3.27
N HIS A 74 -5.96 -13.56 -3.22
CA HIS A 74 -5.04 -13.40 -4.35
C HIS A 74 -4.39 -14.74 -4.70
N LEU A 75 -4.72 -15.33 -5.85
CA LEU A 75 -4.19 -16.64 -6.27
C LEU A 75 -2.76 -16.50 -6.80
N GLY A 76 -1.83 -17.14 -6.09
CA GLY A 76 -0.40 -17.14 -6.39
C GLY A 76 0.24 -15.75 -6.32
N LEU A 77 1.53 -15.68 -6.64
CA LEU A 77 2.30 -14.43 -6.69
C LEU A 77 2.76 -14.12 -8.12
N GLU A 78 2.79 -12.82 -8.45
CA GLU A 78 3.16 -12.30 -9.79
C GLU A 78 2.25 -12.81 -10.94
N THR A 79 1.04 -13.28 -10.63
CA THR A 79 0.10 -13.92 -11.57
C THR A 79 -0.58 -12.96 -12.54
N VAL A 80 -0.35 -11.64 -12.39
CA VAL A 80 -0.77 -10.60 -13.34
C VAL A 80 -0.20 -10.87 -14.74
N ALA A 81 1.05 -11.35 -14.83
CA ALA A 81 1.75 -11.58 -16.09
C ALA A 81 1.13 -12.71 -16.94
N LEU A 82 0.25 -13.54 -16.36
CA LEU A 82 -0.45 -14.60 -17.08
C LEU A 82 -1.65 -14.08 -17.88
N GLU A 83 -2.06 -12.83 -17.70
CA GLU A 83 -3.19 -12.22 -18.40
C GLU A 83 -4.50 -13.06 -18.32
N GLY A 84 -4.66 -13.79 -17.21
CA GLY A 84 -5.79 -14.68 -16.95
C GLY A 84 -5.68 -16.07 -17.55
N ALA A 85 -4.57 -16.44 -18.18
CA ALA A 85 -4.30 -17.84 -18.53
C ALA A 85 -4.23 -18.70 -17.25
N GLY A 86 -4.92 -19.84 -17.28
CA GLY A 86 -5.01 -20.74 -16.11
C GLY A 86 -6.06 -20.35 -15.08
N PHE A 87 -6.89 -19.33 -15.32
CA PHE A 87 -7.98 -18.90 -14.42
C PHE A 87 -9.33 -18.81 -15.13
N GLU A 88 -10.37 -19.33 -14.49
CA GLU A 88 -11.76 -19.27 -14.94
C GLU A 88 -12.65 -18.72 -13.80
N VAL A 89 -13.17 -17.51 -13.99
CA VAL A 89 -13.99 -16.81 -13.01
C VAL A 89 -15.44 -17.31 -13.10
N GLN A 90 -16.01 -17.71 -11.96
CA GLN A 90 -17.37 -18.22 -11.83
C GLN A 90 -18.38 -17.18 -11.30
N VAL A 91 -17.90 -15.98 -10.95
CA VAL A 91 -18.70 -14.90 -10.36
C VAL A 91 -18.54 -13.57 -11.09
N ARG A 92 -19.41 -12.61 -10.77
CA ARG A 92 -19.37 -11.25 -11.33
C ARG A 92 -19.35 -10.20 -10.21
N GLU A 93 -18.80 -9.03 -10.50
CA GLU A 93 -18.87 -7.89 -9.58
C GLU A 93 -20.33 -7.54 -9.23
N GLY A 94 -20.58 -7.22 -7.97
CA GLY A 94 -21.91 -6.99 -7.42
C GLY A 94 -22.71 -8.25 -7.08
N GLN A 95 -22.24 -9.45 -7.43
CA GLN A 95 -22.92 -10.71 -7.11
C GLN A 95 -22.85 -10.99 -5.59
N SER A 96 -23.97 -11.39 -5.00
CA SER A 96 -23.99 -11.96 -3.64
C SER A 96 -23.60 -13.44 -3.69
N VAL A 97 -22.73 -13.85 -2.78
CA VAL A 97 -22.21 -15.22 -2.65
C VAL A 97 -22.40 -15.71 -1.21
N LYS A 98 -22.56 -17.02 -1.05
CA LYS A 98 -22.59 -17.70 0.24
C LYS A 98 -21.28 -18.40 0.53
N ALA A 99 -21.00 -18.64 1.81
CA ALA A 99 -19.85 -19.42 2.22
C ALA A 99 -19.79 -20.77 1.48
N GLY A 100 -18.67 -21.06 0.84
CA GLY A 100 -18.46 -22.26 0.03
C GLY A 100 -18.84 -22.15 -1.45
N ASP A 101 -19.43 -21.04 -1.90
CA ASP A 101 -19.72 -20.86 -3.33
C ASP A 101 -18.42 -20.76 -4.16
N PRO A 102 -18.35 -21.35 -5.36
CA PRO A 102 -17.17 -21.28 -6.22
C PRO A 102 -16.98 -19.86 -6.77
N LEU A 103 -15.74 -19.36 -6.72
CA LEU A 103 -15.37 -18.02 -7.18
C LEU A 103 -14.49 -18.08 -8.42
N ILE A 104 -13.38 -18.82 -8.35
CA ILE A 104 -12.37 -18.89 -9.42
C ILE A 104 -11.84 -20.32 -9.48
N ALA A 105 -12.04 -21.00 -10.60
CA ALA A 105 -11.35 -22.24 -10.92
C ALA A 105 -9.97 -21.91 -11.52
N PHE A 106 -8.97 -22.72 -11.23
CA PHE A 106 -7.63 -22.49 -11.74
C PHE A 106 -6.84 -23.78 -11.98
N ASP A 107 -5.92 -23.74 -12.95
CA ASP A 107 -5.08 -24.88 -13.32
C ASP A 107 -3.79 -24.88 -12.49
N LEU A 108 -3.76 -25.69 -11.42
CA LEU A 108 -2.61 -25.81 -10.53
C LEU A 108 -1.31 -26.20 -11.26
N ASP A 109 -1.39 -27.15 -12.20
CA ASP A 109 -0.20 -27.66 -12.91
C ASP A 109 0.37 -26.60 -13.84
N PHE A 110 -0.51 -25.84 -14.51
CA PHE A 110 -0.12 -24.71 -15.32
C PHE A 110 0.52 -23.62 -14.46
N LEU A 111 -0.14 -23.22 -13.36
CA LEU A 111 0.37 -22.15 -12.51
C LEU A 111 1.73 -22.53 -11.89
N ALA A 112 1.88 -23.76 -11.36
CA ALA A 112 3.11 -24.23 -10.73
C ALA A 112 4.36 -24.08 -11.61
N ARG A 113 4.19 -24.11 -12.94
CA ARG A 113 5.27 -24.00 -13.94
C ARG A 113 5.53 -22.59 -14.41
N ASN A 114 4.59 -21.66 -14.21
CA ASN A 114 4.59 -20.35 -14.86
C ASN A 114 4.58 -19.17 -13.86
N VAL A 115 4.46 -19.44 -12.55
CA VAL A 115 4.42 -18.40 -11.51
C VAL A 115 5.51 -18.62 -10.48
N ARG A 116 5.87 -17.56 -9.77
CA ARG A 116 6.90 -17.60 -8.73
C ARG A 116 6.49 -18.44 -7.52
N SER A 117 5.21 -18.39 -7.14
CA SER A 117 4.65 -19.16 -6.03
C SER A 117 3.13 -19.31 -6.18
N LEU A 118 2.61 -20.46 -5.72
CA LEU A 118 1.16 -20.73 -5.64
C LEU A 118 0.54 -20.26 -4.32
N MET A 119 1.36 -19.86 -3.34
CA MET A 119 0.89 -19.28 -2.09
C MET A 119 -0.17 -18.23 -2.38
N THR A 120 -1.35 -18.43 -1.80
CA THR A 120 -2.53 -17.60 -2.00
C THR A 120 -2.80 -16.82 -0.73
N PRO A 121 -2.44 -15.52 -0.68
CA PRO A 121 -2.81 -14.64 0.41
C PRO A 121 -4.33 -14.45 0.52
N ILE A 122 -4.83 -14.53 1.76
CA ILE A 122 -6.20 -14.22 2.16
C ILE A 122 -6.09 -13.16 3.24
N VAL A 123 -6.36 -11.90 2.87
CA VAL A 123 -6.06 -10.74 3.72
C VAL A 123 -7.29 -9.88 3.95
N ILE A 124 -7.35 -9.28 5.14
CA ILE A 124 -8.35 -8.28 5.52
C ILE A 124 -7.75 -6.90 5.26
N THR A 125 -8.40 -6.12 4.38
CA THR A 125 -7.84 -4.85 3.89
C THR A 125 -8.24 -3.64 4.75
N ASN A 126 -9.21 -3.79 5.66
CA ASN A 126 -9.72 -2.74 6.55
C ASN A 126 -9.53 -3.08 8.04
N LEU A 127 -8.28 -3.26 8.46
CA LEU A 127 -7.89 -3.58 9.84
C LEU A 127 -8.11 -2.45 10.86
N ASP A 128 -8.43 -1.26 10.38
CA ASP A 128 -8.88 -0.14 11.20
C ASP A 128 -10.25 -0.40 11.83
N ALA A 129 -11.09 -1.21 11.19
CA ALA A 129 -12.41 -1.61 11.70
C ALA A 129 -12.43 -3.00 12.35
N PHE A 130 -11.49 -3.88 11.97
CA PHE A 130 -11.46 -5.28 12.41
C PHE A 130 -10.09 -5.70 12.92
N GLN A 131 -10.08 -6.49 13.98
CA GLN A 131 -8.90 -7.21 14.45
C GLN A 131 -9.09 -8.72 14.25
N ILE A 132 -8.01 -9.41 13.89
CA ILE A 132 -7.99 -10.87 13.81
C ILE A 132 -7.76 -11.42 15.22
N VAL A 133 -8.79 -12.02 15.82
CA VAL A 133 -8.74 -12.54 17.19
C VAL A 133 -8.35 -14.01 17.26
N ARG A 134 -8.48 -14.74 16.15
CA ARG A 134 -8.08 -16.14 16.05
C ARG A 134 -7.55 -16.45 14.66
N ARG A 135 -6.49 -17.25 14.60
CA ARG A 135 -5.89 -17.78 13.37
C ARG A 135 -5.72 -19.28 13.49
N GLN A 136 -5.93 -19.97 12.37
CA GLN A 136 -5.58 -21.38 12.20
C GLN A 136 -4.43 -21.41 11.20
N GLN A 137 -3.27 -21.90 11.60
CA GLN A 137 -2.04 -21.90 10.81
C GLN A 137 -1.24 -23.16 11.12
N ASP A 138 -0.23 -23.44 10.29
CA ASP A 138 0.68 -24.58 10.42
C ASP A 138 -0.03 -25.94 10.37
N GLN A 139 -1.07 -26.01 9.53
CA GLN A 139 -1.87 -27.22 9.33
C GLN A 139 -2.49 -27.29 7.94
N LEU A 140 -2.90 -28.49 7.55
CA LEU A 140 -3.71 -28.72 6.35
C LEU A 140 -5.16 -28.32 6.61
N ALA A 141 -5.79 -27.66 5.64
CA ALA A 141 -7.21 -27.32 5.65
C ALA A 141 -7.93 -27.91 4.44
N GLU A 142 -9.16 -28.34 4.66
CA GLU A 142 -10.15 -28.56 3.61
C GLU A 142 -10.99 -27.29 3.40
N VAL A 143 -11.64 -27.19 2.23
CA VAL A 143 -12.56 -26.08 1.97
C VAL A 143 -13.68 -26.09 3.01
N GLY A 144 -13.92 -24.95 3.64
CA GLY A 144 -14.95 -24.81 4.69
C GLY A 144 -14.43 -24.92 6.12
N ASP A 145 -13.21 -25.42 6.34
CA ASP A 145 -12.58 -25.43 7.67
C ASP A 145 -12.40 -24.00 8.19
N VAL A 146 -12.38 -23.81 9.51
CA VAL A 146 -12.16 -22.47 10.08
C VAL A 146 -10.75 -22.00 9.73
N LEU A 147 -10.64 -20.81 9.13
CA LEU A 147 -9.37 -20.17 8.80
C LEU A 147 -8.99 -19.12 9.85
N MET A 148 -9.86 -18.14 10.07
CA MET A 148 -9.62 -17.06 11.04
C MET A 148 -10.93 -16.46 11.54
N GLU A 149 -10.86 -15.82 12.70
CA GLU A 149 -11.99 -15.10 13.31
C GLU A 149 -11.64 -13.62 13.46
N LEU A 150 -12.57 -12.78 13.03
CA LEU A 150 -12.49 -11.32 13.10
C LEU A 150 -13.42 -10.81 14.19
N SER A 151 -12.91 -9.92 15.04
CA SER A 151 -13.70 -9.10 15.95
C SER A 151 -13.66 -7.66 15.49
N PRO A 152 -14.79 -6.93 15.54
CA PRO A 152 -14.75 -5.47 15.48
C PRO A 152 -13.93 -4.90 16.65
N ILE A 153 -13.26 -3.77 16.43
CA ILE A 153 -12.57 -3.00 17.49
C ILE A 153 -13.58 -1.94 18.02
N GLY A 154 -13.96 -1.96 19.31
CA GLY A 154 -15.07 -1.13 19.88
C GLY A 154 -14.64 0.29 20.31
N GLY A 155 -15.51 1.31 20.39
CA GLY A 155 -16.98 1.43 20.22
C GLY A 155 -17.35 2.85 19.75
N PRO A 156 -18.53 3.40 20.14
CA PRO A 156 -19.78 3.23 19.39
C PRO A 156 -19.54 3.29 17.88
N ALA A 157 -20.31 2.54 17.10
CA ALA A 157 -20.35 2.74 15.67
C ALA A 157 -20.32 4.25 15.38
N ALA A 158 -19.30 4.70 14.63
CA ALA A 158 -19.54 5.83 13.74
C ALA A 158 -20.91 5.52 13.13
N PRO A 159 -21.93 6.36 13.42
CA PRO A 159 -23.32 5.98 13.31
C PRO A 159 -23.47 5.30 11.97
N LEU A 160 -23.89 4.01 11.96
CA LEU A 160 -24.09 3.16 10.78
C LEU A 160 -23.99 4.04 9.56
N ALA A 161 -22.79 4.18 8.97
CA ALA A 161 -22.61 5.15 7.91
C ALA A 161 -23.60 4.70 6.85
N VAL A 162 -24.69 5.46 6.75
CA VAL A 162 -25.98 5.01 6.23
C VAL A 162 -25.73 4.52 4.83
N ALA A 163 -25.50 3.20 4.64
CA ALA A 163 -25.00 2.60 3.41
C ALA A 163 -24.51 3.67 2.43
N GLY A 164 -23.47 4.39 2.85
CA GLY A 164 -23.18 5.70 2.28
C GLY A 164 -22.66 5.41 0.91
N ARG A 165 -23.49 5.62 -0.12
CA ARG A 165 -23.15 5.34 -1.51
C ARG A 165 -21.73 5.84 -1.74
N GLU A 166 -20.78 4.93 -1.91
CA GLU A 166 -19.41 5.29 -2.22
C GLU A 166 -19.50 6.04 -3.55
N ILE A 167 -19.26 7.34 -3.48
CA ILE A 167 -19.28 8.18 -4.66
C ILE A 167 -17.91 8.10 -5.31
N ARG A 168 -17.90 8.18 -6.63
CA ARG A 168 -16.71 7.99 -7.44
C ARG A 168 -16.63 9.08 -8.49
N ARG A 169 -15.43 9.59 -8.71
CA ARG A 169 -15.13 10.53 -9.80
C ARG A 169 -13.85 10.11 -10.46
N GLU A 170 -13.89 9.98 -11.78
CA GLU A 170 -12.68 9.78 -12.58
C GLU A 170 -12.01 11.12 -12.87
N VAL A 171 -10.69 11.13 -12.79
CA VAL A 171 -9.84 12.26 -13.15
C VAL A 171 -8.64 11.75 -13.95
N VAL A 172 -8.21 12.55 -14.91
CA VAL A 172 -6.97 12.30 -15.65
C VAL A 172 -5.86 13.09 -14.99
N VAL A 173 -4.72 12.47 -14.72
CA VAL A 173 -3.62 13.10 -13.99
C VAL A 173 -2.75 13.96 -14.91
N PRO A 174 -2.74 15.30 -14.77
CA PRO A 174 -2.01 16.19 -15.67
C PRO A 174 -0.57 16.48 -15.19
N LEU A 175 -0.08 15.74 -14.19
CA LEU A 175 1.22 15.96 -13.57
C LEU A 175 2.32 15.29 -14.37
N VAL A 176 3.25 16.06 -14.95
CA VAL A 176 4.31 15.55 -15.87
C VAL A 176 5.13 14.43 -15.23
N HIS A 177 5.36 14.53 -13.92
CA HIS A 177 6.13 13.54 -13.16
C HIS A 177 5.26 12.47 -12.48
N GLY A 178 3.93 12.49 -12.65
CA GLY A 178 3.00 11.62 -11.95
C GLY A 178 2.75 12.03 -10.50
N ILE A 179 2.11 11.17 -9.72
CA ILE A 179 1.84 11.42 -8.28
C ILE A 179 3.00 10.88 -7.43
N HIS A 180 4.11 11.63 -7.41
CA HIS A 180 5.25 11.35 -6.54
C HIS A 180 5.08 12.00 -5.15
N ALA A 181 6.14 12.01 -4.34
CA ALA A 181 6.13 12.49 -2.95
C ALA A 181 5.41 13.83 -2.71
N ARG A 182 5.64 14.84 -3.56
CA ARG A 182 5.10 16.20 -3.33
C ARG A 182 3.61 16.27 -3.68
N PRO A 183 3.14 15.83 -4.87
CA PRO A 183 1.71 15.68 -5.14
C PRO A 183 0.98 14.79 -4.12
N ALA A 184 1.56 13.64 -3.76
CA ALA A 184 0.97 12.73 -2.78
C ALA A 184 0.79 13.39 -1.41
N ALA A 185 1.79 14.16 -0.94
CA ALA A 185 1.69 14.93 0.30
C ALA A 185 0.58 15.99 0.25
N ARG A 186 0.40 16.69 -0.88
CA ARG A 186 -0.68 17.68 -1.03
C ARG A 186 -2.05 17.03 -1.04
N ILE A 187 -2.20 15.88 -1.70
CA ILE A 187 -3.44 15.11 -1.69
C ILE A 187 -3.79 14.70 -0.27
N ALA A 188 -2.82 14.16 0.47
CA ALA A 188 -3.02 13.78 1.86
C ALA A 188 -3.36 14.95 2.77
N GLU A 189 -2.71 16.10 2.59
CA GLU A 189 -3.01 17.31 3.35
C GLU A 189 -4.46 17.76 3.17
N ILE A 190 -4.98 17.69 1.93
CA ILE A 190 -6.39 18.00 1.64
C ILE A 190 -7.31 16.91 2.18
N ALA A 191 -7.01 15.64 1.91
CA ALA A 191 -7.85 14.51 2.32
C ALA A 191 -8.04 14.42 3.84
N ARG A 192 -7.02 14.79 4.63
CA ARG A 192 -7.10 14.80 6.10
C ARG A 192 -7.99 15.90 6.69
N ARG A 193 -8.39 16.90 5.90
CA ARG A 193 -9.34 17.93 6.34
C ARG A 193 -10.79 17.44 6.38
N PHE A 194 -11.05 16.29 5.75
CA PHE A 194 -12.37 15.69 5.65
C PHE A 194 -12.50 14.50 6.59
N ALA A 195 -13.70 14.34 7.15
CA ALA A 195 -14.05 13.20 7.98
C ALA A 195 -14.20 11.93 7.13
N ALA A 196 -14.64 12.06 5.88
CA ALA A 196 -14.84 10.98 4.93
C ALA A 196 -13.60 10.13 4.74
N ASP A 197 -13.83 8.85 4.48
CA ASP A 197 -12.81 7.95 3.98
C ASP A 197 -12.67 8.20 2.49
N VAL A 198 -11.44 8.49 2.07
CA VAL A 198 -11.14 8.88 0.70
C VAL A 198 -10.01 8.01 0.20
N ALA A 199 -10.18 7.42 -0.97
CA ALA A 199 -9.23 6.54 -1.59
C ALA A 199 -8.96 6.97 -3.03
N LEU A 200 -7.72 6.76 -3.47
CA LEU A 200 -7.37 6.78 -4.88
C LEU A 200 -7.30 5.35 -5.39
N VAL A 201 -7.90 5.13 -6.55
CA VAL A 201 -7.89 3.84 -7.24
C VAL A 201 -7.21 4.04 -8.58
N ALA A 202 -6.08 3.35 -8.77
CA ALA A 202 -5.34 3.35 -10.01
C ALA A 202 -5.02 1.91 -10.37
N VAL A 203 -5.47 1.45 -11.55
CA VAL A 203 -4.98 0.23 -12.18
C VAL A 203 -4.98 -0.97 -11.20
N ASN A 204 -6.15 -1.32 -10.67
CA ASN A 204 -6.41 -2.38 -9.66
C ASN A 204 -5.77 -2.22 -8.28
N ARG A 205 -5.12 -1.09 -8.01
CA ARG A 205 -4.60 -0.76 -6.68
C ARG A 205 -5.45 0.35 -6.07
N ARG A 206 -5.71 0.22 -4.77
CA ARG A 206 -6.44 1.21 -3.97
C ARG A 206 -5.54 1.61 -2.82
N ALA A 207 -5.45 2.91 -2.56
CA ALA A 207 -4.75 3.42 -1.39
C ALA A 207 -5.53 4.56 -0.76
N SER A 208 -5.38 4.72 0.55
CA SER A 208 -5.97 5.85 1.26
C SER A 208 -5.37 7.15 0.75
N ALA A 209 -6.22 8.09 0.33
CA ALA A 209 -5.78 9.42 -0.07
C ALA A 209 -5.15 10.20 1.10
N LYS A 210 -5.38 9.76 2.35
CA LYS A 210 -4.78 10.33 3.58
C LYS A 210 -3.34 9.85 3.83
N SER A 211 -2.87 8.84 3.11
CA SER A 211 -1.52 8.29 3.20
C SER A 211 -0.69 8.68 1.96
N PRO A 212 0.29 9.60 2.10
CA PRO A 212 1.24 9.87 1.04
C PRO A 212 1.96 8.61 0.52
N VAL A 213 2.40 7.70 1.40
CA VAL A 213 3.13 6.50 0.96
C VAL A 213 2.22 5.51 0.25
N GLY A 214 0.99 5.34 0.72
CA GLY A 214 -0.04 4.56 0.06
C GLY A 214 -0.33 5.10 -1.33
N VAL A 215 -0.56 6.41 -1.46
CA VAL A 215 -0.78 7.05 -2.78
C VAL A 215 0.41 6.85 -3.73
N MET A 216 1.65 7.00 -3.25
CA MET A 216 2.84 6.77 -4.08
C MET A 216 2.97 5.32 -4.55
N SER A 217 2.58 4.35 -3.72
CA SER A 217 2.61 2.93 -4.08
C SER A 217 1.70 2.56 -5.27
N LEU A 218 0.73 3.43 -5.59
CA LEU A 218 -0.12 3.30 -6.77
C LEU A 218 0.62 3.55 -8.09
N ALA A 219 1.85 4.08 -8.06
CA ALA A 219 2.69 4.41 -9.22
C ALA A 219 1.93 5.13 -10.36
N ILE A 220 1.16 6.15 -10.00
CA ILE A 220 0.31 6.89 -10.94
C ILE A 220 1.16 7.81 -11.82
N ARG A 221 1.03 7.66 -13.14
CA ARG A 221 1.81 8.39 -14.15
C ARG A 221 1.02 9.54 -14.77
N HIS A 222 1.74 10.41 -15.47
CA HIS A 222 1.15 11.45 -16.30
C HIS A 222 0.20 10.85 -17.35
N GLY A 223 -1.03 11.36 -17.41
CA GLY A 223 -2.05 10.91 -18.35
C GLY A 223 -2.84 9.69 -17.89
N ASP A 224 -2.52 9.09 -16.74
CA ASP A 224 -3.33 8.00 -16.19
C ASP A 224 -4.72 8.50 -15.78
N THR A 225 -5.74 7.72 -16.09
CA THR A 225 -7.08 7.89 -15.52
C THR A 225 -7.13 7.15 -14.20
N ILE A 226 -7.49 7.87 -13.14
CA ILE A 226 -7.66 7.31 -11.80
C ILE A 226 -9.06 7.62 -11.27
N THR A 227 -9.55 6.80 -10.35
CA THR A 227 -10.83 7.03 -9.67
C THR A 227 -10.57 7.54 -8.26
N ILE A 228 -11.16 8.68 -7.91
CA ILE A 228 -11.28 9.15 -6.53
C ILE A 228 -12.58 8.56 -5.98
N ALA A 229 -12.47 7.77 -4.92
CA ALA A 229 -13.61 7.17 -4.24
C ALA A 229 -13.72 7.73 -2.83
N ALA A 230 -14.92 8.11 -2.40
CA ALA A 230 -15.14 8.59 -1.04
C ALA A 230 -16.45 8.07 -0.44
N SER A 231 -16.44 7.85 0.87
CA SER A 231 -17.62 7.50 1.66
C SER A 231 -17.57 8.21 3.01
N GLY A 232 -18.72 8.70 3.47
CA GLY A 232 -18.83 9.42 4.73
C GLY A 232 -19.57 10.75 4.59
N LEU A 233 -19.58 11.53 5.66
CA LEU A 233 -20.45 12.71 5.82
C LEU A 233 -20.16 13.83 4.81
N ASP A 234 -18.91 14.02 4.45
CA ASP A 234 -18.40 15.09 3.58
C ASP A 234 -17.73 14.53 2.31
N ALA A 235 -18.15 13.34 1.87
CA ALA A 235 -17.57 12.64 0.72
C ALA A 235 -17.60 13.48 -0.57
N ASP A 236 -18.72 14.15 -0.88
CA ASP A 236 -18.84 14.96 -2.10
C ASP A 236 -17.84 16.12 -2.12
N PHE A 237 -17.67 16.80 -0.98
CA PHE A 237 -16.69 17.88 -0.83
C PHE A 237 -15.26 17.37 -0.90
N ALA A 238 -14.99 16.20 -0.32
CA ALA A 238 -13.67 15.58 -0.37
C ALA A 238 -13.27 15.20 -1.80
N ILE A 239 -14.18 14.58 -2.57
CA ILE A 239 -13.94 14.26 -3.99
C ILE A 239 -13.72 15.53 -4.79
N ALA A 240 -14.57 16.54 -4.63
CA ALA A 240 -14.46 17.79 -5.37
C ALA A 240 -13.10 18.47 -5.12
N ALA A 241 -12.69 18.58 -3.85
CA ALA A 241 -11.44 19.22 -3.47
C ALA A 241 -10.19 18.48 -3.99
N ILE A 242 -10.19 17.15 -3.92
CA ILE A 242 -9.07 16.33 -4.42
C ILE A 242 -9.02 16.36 -5.95
N ALA A 243 -10.17 16.27 -6.62
CA ALA A 243 -10.25 16.35 -8.07
C ALA A 243 -9.75 17.70 -8.57
N GLU A 244 -10.21 18.80 -7.97
CA GLU A 244 -9.76 20.16 -8.31
C GLU A 244 -8.24 20.31 -8.10
N LEU A 245 -7.70 19.75 -7.02
CA LEU A 245 -6.27 19.76 -6.76
C LEU A 245 -5.47 19.04 -7.88
N ILE A 246 -5.95 17.85 -8.30
CA ILE A 246 -5.30 17.03 -9.33
C ILE A 246 -5.42 17.70 -10.71
N GLU A 247 -6.62 18.09 -11.10
CA GLU A 247 -6.92 18.75 -12.38
C GLU A 247 -6.19 20.11 -12.49
N GLY A 248 -6.04 20.83 -11.37
CA GLY A 248 -5.25 22.05 -11.28
C GLY A 248 -3.73 21.85 -11.40
N GLY A 249 -3.26 20.61 -11.58
CA GLY A 249 -1.87 20.28 -11.87
C GLY A 249 -0.88 20.57 -10.74
N MET A 250 -1.34 20.94 -9.55
CA MET A 250 -0.54 21.14 -8.33
C MET A 250 0.69 22.05 -8.45
N GLY A 251 0.77 22.90 -9.49
CA GLY A 251 1.94 23.73 -9.81
C GLY A 251 3.01 23.04 -10.69
N GLU A 252 2.74 21.84 -11.18
CA GLU A 252 3.61 20.99 -12.02
C GLU A 252 2.85 20.44 -13.25
N GLY A 253 1.73 21.07 -13.60
CA GLY A 253 0.85 20.63 -14.68
C GLY A 253 1.49 20.78 -16.06
N GLY A 254 1.32 19.77 -16.90
CA GLY A 254 1.66 19.80 -18.33
C GLY A 254 0.44 19.47 -19.20
N PRO A 255 0.49 19.74 -20.52
CA PRO A 255 -0.57 19.33 -21.43
C PRO A 255 -0.68 17.80 -21.48
N VAL A 256 -1.88 17.29 -21.22
CA VAL A 256 -2.19 15.85 -21.31
C VAL A 256 -2.28 15.47 -22.78
N ALA A 257 -1.26 14.79 -23.30
CA ALA A 257 -1.30 14.19 -24.63
C ALA A 257 -2.18 12.93 -24.63
N ALA A 258 -2.78 12.60 -25.78
CA ALA A 258 -3.58 11.40 -25.98
C ALA A 258 -2.81 10.12 -25.55
N PRO A 259 -3.50 9.06 -25.09
CA PRO A 259 -2.85 7.89 -24.51
C PRO A 259 -1.85 7.27 -25.49
N VAL A 260 -0.57 7.30 -25.15
CA VAL A 260 0.48 6.55 -25.86
C VAL A 260 0.69 5.26 -25.08
N ALA A 261 0.66 4.14 -25.78
CA ALA A 261 0.89 2.81 -25.23
C ALA A 261 2.18 2.79 -24.38
N PRO A 262 2.20 2.04 -23.27
CA PRO A 262 3.36 1.98 -22.39
C PRO A 262 4.57 1.46 -23.17
N ALA A 263 5.65 2.23 -23.19
CA ALA A 263 6.92 1.76 -23.71
C ALA A 263 7.43 0.60 -22.83
N PRO A 264 7.98 -0.48 -23.42
CA PRO A 264 8.56 -1.57 -22.67
C PRO A 264 9.69 -1.03 -21.79
N THR A 265 9.66 -1.42 -20.52
CA THR A 265 10.68 -1.06 -19.54
C THR A 265 11.79 -2.11 -19.64
N GLU A 266 12.98 -1.70 -20.05
CA GLU A 266 14.13 -2.59 -20.02
C GLU A 266 14.44 -3.00 -18.57
N PRO A 267 14.76 -4.28 -18.31
CA PRO A 267 15.13 -4.72 -16.99
C PRO A 267 16.42 -4.02 -16.55
N VAL A 268 16.33 -3.27 -15.45
CA VAL A 268 17.47 -2.57 -14.86
C VAL A 268 18.17 -3.54 -13.92
N ILE A 269 19.42 -3.85 -14.23
CA ILE A 269 20.33 -4.51 -13.32
C ILE A 269 20.61 -3.55 -12.16
N GLU A 270 20.20 -3.91 -10.95
CA GLU A 270 20.58 -3.19 -9.74
C GLU A 270 22.11 -3.13 -9.61
N ALA A 271 22.67 -1.94 -9.73
CA ALA A 271 24.02 -1.70 -9.26
C ALA A 271 23.94 -1.60 -7.73
N GLY A 272 24.28 -2.69 -7.04
CA GLY A 272 24.63 -2.66 -5.62
C GLY A 272 25.70 -1.58 -5.35
N PRO A 273 25.98 -1.22 -4.08
CA PRO A 273 26.83 -0.08 -3.76
C PRO A 273 28.16 -0.18 -4.50
N ALA A 274 28.33 0.66 -5.54
CA ALA A 274 29.48 0.58 -6.43
C ALA A 274 30.75 0.68 -5.59
N ARG A 275 31.61 -0.34 -5.58
CA ARG A 275 32.90 -0.25 -4.88
C ARG A 275 33.70 0.88 -5.53
N LEU A 276 34.43 1.64 -4.72
CA LEU A 276 35.34 2.65 -5.29
C LEU A 276 36.30 1.93 -6.26
N PRO A 277 36.44 2.44 -7.50
CA PRO A 277 37.40 1.90 -8.45
C PRO A 277 38.80 1.85 -7.83
N LYS A 278 39.53 0.76 -8.07
CA LYS A 278 40.88 0.58 -7.49
C LYS A 278 41.85 1.68 -7.92
N ASP A 279 41.63 2.25 -9.11
CA ASP A 279 42.38 3.36 -9.70
C ASP A 279 41.94 4.74 -9.17
N ARG A 280 40.91 4.80 -8.31
CA ARG A 280 40.28 6.02 -7.78
C ARG A 280 39.72 6.95 -8.87
N VAL A 281 39.48 6.44 -10.08
CA VAL A 281 38.89 7.18 -11.19
C VAL A 281 37.38 6.95 -11.20
N LEU A 282 36.60 7.98 -10.86
CA LEU A 282 35.14 7.93 -10.97
C LEU A 282 34.72 8.33 -12.39
N LYS A 283 34.04 7.41 -13.09
CA LYS A 283 33.36 7.72 -14.35
C LYS A 283 31.96 8.25 -14.05
N GLY A 284 31.52 9.29 -14.76
CA GLY A 284 30.22 9.91 -14.56
C GLY A 284 29.74 10.61 -15.83
N VAL A 285 28.51 11.13 -15.78
CA VAL A 285 27.93 11.95 -16.86
C VAL A 285 28.43 13.39 -16.71
N LEU A 286 28.92 13.98 -17.80
CA LEU A 286 29.39 15.36 -17.81
C LEU A 286 28.19 16.31 -17.65
N ALA A 287 28.11 17.01 -16.52
CA ALA A 287 27.08 18.03 -16.28
C ALA A 287 27.41 19.38 -16.95
N ALA A 288 28.68 19.77 -16.97
CA ALA A 288 29.16 20.99 -17.62
C ALA A 288 30.61 20.79 -18.10
N PRO A 289 31.01 21.38 -19.25
CA PRO A 289 32.37 21.28 -19.75
C PRO A 289 33.35 22.13 -18.91
N GLY A 290 34.55 21.61 -18.64
CA GLY A 290 35.60 22.32 -17.91
C GLY A 290 36.45 21.40 -17.02
N LEU A 291 37.40 21.97 -16.29
CA LEU A 291 38.24 21.28 -15.31
C LEU A 291 37.91 21.80 -13.90
N ALA A 292 37.60 20.90 -12.96
CA ALA A 292 37.43 21.20 -11.55
C ALA A 292 38.47 20.43 -10.72
N ILE A 293 39.17 21.12 -9.82
CA ILE A 293 40.17 20.52 -8.93
C ILE A 293 39.67 20.69 -7.50
N GLY A 294 39.49 19.59 -6.77
CA GLY A 294 39.01 19.62 -5.40
C GLY A 294 38.87 18.24 -4.77
N LYS A 295 38.50 18.20 -3.49
CA LYS A 295 38.23 16.96 -2.78
C LYS A 295 36.86 16.41 -3.19
N ALA A 296 36.86 15.30 -3.91
CA ALA A 296 35.64 14.52 -4.12
C ALA A 296 35.27 13.76 -2.84
N VAL A 297 34.00 13.85 -2.43
CA VAL A 297 33.44 13.07 -1.33
C VAL A 297 32.30 12.21 -1.86
N ARG A 298 32.24 10.96 -1.41
CA ARG A 298 31.07 10.11 -1.63
C ARG A 298 30.19 10.19 -0.40
N LEU A 299 28.96 10.65 -0.58
CA LEU A 299 27.93 10.51 0.43
C LEU A 299 27.48 9.05 0.45
N SER A 300 27.66 8.38 1.59
CA SER A 300 27.06 7.08 1.88
C SER A 300 26.07 7.27 3.02
N SER A 301 24.84 6.81 2.83
CA SER A 301 23.90 6.68 3.93
C SER A 301 24.39 5.59 4.89
N SER A 302 24.75 5.95 6.11
CA SER A 302 24.95 4.97 7.18
C SER A 302 23.61 4.58 7.76
N GLU A 303 23.34 3.29 7.87
CA GLU A 303 22.14 2.82 8.56
C GLU A 303 22.22 3.15 10.04
N ILE A 304 21.11 3.64 10.58
CA ILE A 304 20.97 3.88 12.01
C ILE A 304 20.79 2.52 12.68
N ILE A 305 21.72 2.17 13.57
CA ILE A 305 21.63 0.96 14.38
C ILE A 305 20.56 1.20 15.45
N VAL A 306 19.55 0.33 15.46
CA VAL A 306 18.44 0.37 16.43
C VAL A 306 18.35 -0.99 17.12
N ARG A 307 18.00 -0.98 18.41
CA ARG A 307 17.70 -2.19 19.17
C ARG A 307 16.44 -2.83 18.61
N GLU A 308 16.39 -4.15 18.45
CA GLU A 308 15.18 -4.82 17.95
C GLU A 308 14.12 -5.05 19.03
N ALA A 309 14.49 -5.68 20.14
CA ALA A 309 13.58 -5.94 21.25
C ALA A 309 13.20 -4.63 21.95
N GLY A 310 11.94 -4.46 22.33
CA GLY A 310 11.44 -3.32 23.10
C GLY A 310 11.62 -3.48 24.61
N GLU A 311 11.47 -2.38 25.36
CA GLU A 311 11.47 -2.33 26.83
C GLU A 311 10.06 -2.39 27.45
N GLY A 312 9.04 -2.56 26.61
CA GLY A 312 7.63 -2.64 27.01
C GLY A 312 6.75 -1.79 26.12
N VAL A 313 5.57 -2.30 25.77
CA VAL A 313 4.66 -1.71 24.77
C VAL A 313 4.35 -0.24 25.08
N ALA A 314 3.97 0.09 26.31
CA ALA A 314 3.65 1.46 26.70
C ALA A 314 4.86 2.43 26.62
N ILE A 315 6.05 1.95 26.98
CA ILE A 315 7.29 2.74 26.94
C ILE A 315 7.66 3.03 25.48
N GLU A 316 7.59 2.03 24.62
CA GLU A 316 7.97 2.16 23.21
C GLU A 316 6.94 3.00 22.43
N HIS A 317 5.64 2.91 22.72
CA HIS A 317 4.64 3.83 22.14
C HIS A 317 4.89 5.29 22.54
N ALA A 318 5.22 5.54 23.81
CA ALA A 318 5.58 6.88 24.28
C ALA A 318 6.86 7.38 23.62
N ALA A 319 7.87 6.52 23.49
CA ALA A 319 9.14 6.83 22.83
C ALA A 319 8.93 7.19 21.35
N LEU A 320 8.12 6.40 20.62
CA LEU A 320 7.77 6.70 19.23
C LEU A 320 7.06 8.06 19.13
N THR A 321 6.04 8.28 19.96
CA THR A 321 5.26 9.53 19.96
C THR A 321 6.16 10.74 20.22
N GLN A 322 7.05 10.66 21.21
CA GLN A 322 8.00 11.72 21.55
C GLN A 322 9.00 11.97 20.42
N ALA A 323 9.52 10.91 19.79
CA ALA A 323 10.47 11.01 18.69
C ALA A 323 9.83 11.69 17.47
N LEU A 324 8.62 11.29 17.08
CA LEU A 324 7.87 11.91 15.98
C LEU A 324 7.57 13.38 16.28
N ALA A 325 7.09 13.71 17.49
CA ALA A 325 6.83 15.10 17.87
C ALA A 325 8.10 15.97 17.82
N LYS A 326 9.25 15.43 18.24
CA LYS A 326 10.54 16.12 18.18
C LYS A 326 10.98 16.40 16.74
N VAL A 327 10.80 15.45 15.83
CA VAL A 327 11.13 15.64 14.41
C VAL A 327 10.15 16.62 13.75
N ARG A 328 8.86 16.52 14.06
CA ARG A 328 7.82 17.46 13.60
C ARG A 328 8.19 18.90 13.94
N GLY A 329 8.45 19.18 15.23
CA GLY A 329 8.80 20.53 15.67
C GLY A 329 10.05 21.09 15.00
N ARG A 330 11.04 20.24 14.68
CA ARG A 330 12.23 20.64 13.91
C ARG A 330 11.90 21.01 12.47
N LEU A 331 11.06 20.21 11.80
CA LEU A 331 10.63 20.46 10.43
C LEU A 331 9.75 21.71 10.32
N GLU A 332 8.82 21.90 11.23
CA GLU A 332 7.97 23.09 11.31
C GLU A 332 8.81 24.35 11.53
N THR A 333 9.75 24.33 12.49
CA THR A 333 10.67 25.44 12.73
C THR A 333 11.46 25.79 11.47
N ALA A 334 12.00 24.78 10.77
CA ALA A 334 12.72 24.99 9.52
C ALA A 334 11.81 25.59 8.42
N ALA A 335 10.57 25.13 8.31
CA ALA A 335 9.61 25.62 7.32
C ALA A 335 9.17 27.07 7.59
N SER A 336 8.99 27.44 8.86
CA SER A 336 8.70 28.82 9.28
C SER A 336 9.87 29.77 9.01
N GLN A 337 11.11 29.33 9.28
CA GLN A 337 12.31 30.12 9.01
C GLN A 337 12.52 30.40 7.51
N GLU A 338 12.23 29.43 6.65
CA GLU A 338 12.27 29.63 5.19
C GLU A 338 11.21 30.64 4.74
N SER A 339 10.00 30.59 5.31
CA SER A 339 8.93 31.54 4.96
C SER A 339 9.28 33.00 5.33
N ALA A 340 10.04 33.21 6.41
CA ALA A 340 10.45 34.54 6.87
C ALA A 340 11.56 35.18 6.02
N LYS A 341 12.37 34.38 5.31
CA LYS A 341 13.52 34.85 4.51
C LYS A 341 13.19 35.10 3.04
N GLY A 342 11.92 35.08 2.66
CA GLY A 342 11.53 35.05 1.24
C GLY A 342 12.02 33.78 0.54
N GLY A 343 12.11 32.68 1.30
CA GLY A 343 12.78 31.44 0.90
C GLY A 343 12.15 30.73 -0.30
N ASP A 344 12.94 29.84 -0.88
CA ASP A 344 12.62 29.07 -2.07
C ASP A 344 11.33 28.23 -1.86
N LYS A 345 10.30 28.51 -2.67
CA LYS A 345 9.02 27.81 -2.68
C LYS A 345 9.21 26.30 -2.82
N ALA A 346 10.24 25.85 -3.54
CA ALA A 346 10.58 24.44 -3.69
C ALA A 346 11.04 23.82 -2.37
N ARG A 347 11.86 24.53 -1.59
CA ARG A 347 12.35 24.03 -0.29
C ARG A 347 11.24 23.91 0.74
N LYS A 348 10.31 24.87 0.78
CA LYS A 348 9.11 24.78 1.63
C LYS A 348 8.24 23.58 1.26
N ALA A 349 8.05 23.32 -0.03
CA ALA A 349 7.30 22.15 -0.50
C ALA A 349 7.97 20.82 -0.10
N ILE A 350 9.29 20.75 -0.12
CA ILE A 350 10.04 19.57 0.35
C ILE A 350 9.79 19.35 1.84
N LEU A 351 9.94 20.38 2.67
CA LEU A 351 9.68 20.26 4.12
C LEU A 351 8.24 19.84 4.43
N GLY A 352 7.27 20.35 3.67
CA GLY A 352 5.87 19.92 3.74
C GLY A 352 5.68 18.44 3.43
N ALA A 353 6.36 17.92 2.39
CA ALA A 353 6.31 16.50 2.07
C ALA A 353 6.91 15.63 3.20
N HIS A 354 8.03 16.04 3.80
CA HIS A 354 8.62 15.35 4.94
C HIS A 354 7.70 15.32 6.17
N LEU A 355 6.98 16.41 6.44
CA LEU A 355 5.95 16.45 7.49
C LEU A 355 4.81 15.47 7.19
N ALA A 356 4.32 15.45 5.94
CA ALA A 356 3.26 14.54 5.53
C ALA A 356 3.64 13.06 5.72
N PHE A 357 4.89 12.68 5.42
CA PHE A 357 5.41 11.34 5.68
C PHE A 357 5.53 11.01 7.16
N LEU A 358 5.98 11.96 7.98
CA LEU A 358 6.11 11.75 9.43
C LEU A 358 4.75 11.48 10.09
N GLU A 359 3.69 12.00 9.50
CA GLU A 359 2.31 11.89 9.95
C GLU A 359 1.50 10.86 9.16
N ASP A 360 2.17 10.06 8.35
CA ASP A 360 1.51 9.06 7.53
C ASP A 360 0.80 8.02 8.42
N PRO A 361 -0.51 7.81 8.23
CA PRO A 361 -1.28 6.89 9.06
C PRO A 361 -0.87 5.43 8.87
N GLU A 362 -0.44 5.04 7.68
CA GLU A 362 -0.03 3.66 7.38
C GLU A 362 1.35 3.37 8.01
N LEU A 363 2.32 4.29 7.87
CA LEU A 363 3.61 4.16 8.56
C LEU A 363 3.44 4.12 10.08
N SER A 364 2.57 4.99 10.61
CA SER A 364 2.28 5.03 12.05
C SER A 364 1.60 3.77 12.54
N ALA A 365 0.64 3.23 11.79
CA ALA A 365 -0.05 1.98 12.12
C ALA A 365 0.93 0.79 12.07
N GLY A 366 1.74 0.67 11.02
CA GLY A 366 2.74 -0.39 10.89
C GLY A 366 3.77 -0.37 12.02
N ALA A 367 4.27 0.81 12.40
CA ALA A 367 5.18 0.95 13.52
C ALA A 367 4.51 0.58 14.86
N ARG A 368 3.27 1.02 15.10
CA ARG A 368 2.53 0.68 16.32
C ARG A 368 2.27 -0.82 16.45
N ALA A 369 1.88 -1.48 15.36
CA ALA A 369 1.65 -2.92 15.33
C ALA A 369 2.92 -3.72 15.70
N LEU A 370 4.10 -3.28 15.21
CA LEU A 370 5.37 -3.91 15.58
C LEU A 370 5.74 -3.67 17.06
N ILE A 371 5.42 -2.49 17.60
CA ILE A 371 5.60 -2.21 19.03
C ILE A 371 4.71 -3.10 19.88
N ASP A 372 3.45 -3.31 19.47
CA ASP A 372 2.51 -4.20 20.16
C ASP A 372 3.01 -5.66 20.15
N GLN A 373 3.81 -6.05 19.16
CA GLN A 373 4.52 -7.32 19.08
C GLN A 373 5.84 -7.35 19.89
N GLY A 374 6.13 -6.32 20.69
CA GLY A 374 7.29 -6.26 21.57
C GLY A 374 8.58 -5.75 20.90
N LYS A 375 8.50 -5.11 19.73
CA LYS A 375 9.66 -4.46 19.09
C LYS A 375 9.90 -3.06 19.66
N SER A 376 11.14 -2.57 19.57
CA SER A 376 11.45 -1.18 19.96
C SER A 376 10.86 -0.18 18.98
N ALA A 377 10.63 1.05 19.43
CA ALA A 377 10.15 2.16 18.60
C ALA A 377 11.06 2.42 17.39
N GLY A 378 12.39 2.36 17.60
CA GLY A 378 13.37 2.60 16.54
C GLY A 378 13.36 1.51 15.48
N PHE A 379 13.25 0.24 15.90
CA PHE A 379 13.13 -0.89 14.96
C PHE A 379 11.80 -0.86 14.22
N ALA A 380 10.71 -0.64 14.94
CA ALA A 380 9.36 -0.59 14.38
C ALA A 380 9.21 0.50 13.31
N TRP A 381 9.66 1.73 13.62
CA TRP A 381 9.64 2.82 12.65
C TRP A 381 10.52 2.54 11.43
N ARG A 382 11.74 2.02 11.65
CA ARG A 382 12.65 1.66 10.55
C ARG A 382 12.05 0.58 9.65
N LYS A 383 11.47 -0.47 10.23
CA LYS A 383 10.88 -1.57 9.48
C LYS A 383 9.63 -1.12 8.71
N ALA A 384 8.75 -0.35 9.35
CA ALA A 384 7.58 0.23 8.68
C ALA A 384 7.99 1.10 7.48
N VAL A 385 9.00 1.96 7.62
CA VAL A 385 9.52 2.75 6.47
C VAL A 385 10.19 1.86 5.42
N GLY A 386 10.96 0.86 5.85
CA GLY A 386 11.69 -0.07 4.98
C GLY A 386 10.78 -0.78 3.98
N GLY A 387 9.65 -1.33 4.45
CA GLY A 387 8.69 -2.02 3.60
C GLY A 387 8.18 -1.16 2.43
N TYR A 388 7.84 0.09 2.71
CA TYR A 388 7.42 1.03 1.66
C TYR A 388 8.57 1.44 0.74
N VAL A 389 9.79 1.60 1.26
CA VAL A 389 10.96 1.89 0.44
C VAL A 389 11.22 0.76 -0.55
N ASP A 390 11.16 -0.50 -0.09
CA ASP A 390 11.42 -1.65 -0.94
C ASP A 390 10.27 -1.88 -1.95
N ALA A 391 9.01 -1.65 -1.55
CA ALA A 391 7.89 -1.65 -2.48
C ALA A 391 8.05 -0.57 -3.58
N LEU A 392 8.45 0.65 -3.22
CA LEU A 392 8.70 1.71 -4.19
C LEU A 392 9.87 1.37 -5.13
N ARG A 393 10.94 0.76 -4.63
CA ARG A 393 12.04 0.25 -5.48
C ARG A 393 11.56 -0.84 -6.44
N GLY A 394 10.67 -1.72 -5.98
CA GLY A 394 10.08 -2.79 -6.79
C GLY A 394 9.23 -2.29 -7.97
N LEU A 395 8.77 -1.03 -7.96
CA LEU A 395 7.98 -0.44 -9.05
C LEU A 395 8.84 -0.09 -10.28
N GLY A 396 10.18 -0.13 -10.16
CA GLY A 396 11.10 0.16 -11.27
C GLY A 396 11.03 1.61 -11.78
N ASP A 397 10.34 2.51 -11.08
CA ASP A 397 10.30 3.94 -11.41
C ASP A 397 11.54 4.63 -10.83
N ARG A 398 12.25 5.40 -11.67
CA ARG A 398 13.50 6.09 -11.31
C ARG A 398 13.26 7.45 -10.65
N ARG A 399 12.02 7.92 -10.61
CA ARG A 399 11.59 9.18 -9.99
C ARG A 399 11.35 8.99 -8.50
#